data_AF-A0A957M2U9-F1
#
_entry.id   AF-A0A957M2U9-F1
#
_cell.length_a   1.000
_cell.length_b   1.000
_cell.length_c   1.000
_cell.angle_alpha   90.00
_cell.angle_beta   90.00
_cell.angle_gamma   90.00
#
_symmetry.space_group_name_H-M   'P 1'
#
loop_
_entity.id
_entity.type
_entity.pdbx_description
1 polymer ?
#
loop_
_entity_poly.entity_id
_entity_poly.type
_entity_poly.pdbx_seq_one_letter_code
_entity_poly.pdbx_strand_id
1 'polypeptide(L)'
;MSTFENYGRACLADFCEDWVVYRNLEPLDRRIPGIKNAFYAMELRSELIPRKQERDYAKAAVWFTNEIQRVRGQRVPVGELLFLGDTLFNDGQAYANMLDVSGWKGACFIGAERPEQETSTRIEEGNVTIANRWGMLADWIVALKEQGFKLDAGTMVIIDIDKTALGAKGRNDKVIDRARLAGIYRTMDAVLGSDFDQAVFEEHYNELNRARYHQLTADNQDYLAYICMVLNTRIMSLEELVSEVDSASMEDFEQFIRWVDSR
;
A
#
# COMPACT_ATOMS: atom_id res chain seq x y z
N MET A 1 -21.07 17.36 -5.04
CA MET A 1 -20.26 16.29 -5.63
C MET A 1 -19.90 16.69 -7.03
N SER A 2 -18.63 16.99 -7.23
CA SER A 2 -18.02 17.12 -8.55
C SER A 2 -18.24 15.81 -9.34
N THR A 3 -18.77 15.90 -10.55
CA THR A 3 -19.02 14.74 -11.42
C THR A 3 -17.75 14.37 -12.18
N PHE A 4 -17.36 13.09 -12.19
CA PHE A 4 -16.29 12.60 -13.05
C PHE A 4 -16.80 12.35 -14.46
N GLU A 5 -16.02 12.76 -15.45
CA GLU A 5 -16.20 12.28 -16.81
C GLU A 5 -15.57 10.89 -16.97
N ASN A 6 -16.25 10.01 -17.71
CA ASN A 6 -15.75 8.67 -18.02
C ASN A 6 -15.15 8.68 -19.43
N TYR A 7 -13.83 8.51 -19.51
CA TYR A 7 -13.05 8.53 -20.75
C TYR A 7 -12.81 7.14 -21.35
N GLY A 8 -13.44 6.09 -20.80
CA GLY A 8 -13.28 4.72 -21.26
C GLY A 8 -12.10 4.00 -20.60
N ARG A 9 -11.41 3.15 -21.36
CA ARG A 9 -10.27 2.36 -20.87
C ARG A 9 -9.00 3.20 -20.89
N ALA A 10 -8.23 3.12 -19.82
CA ALA A 10 -6.91 3.72 -19.69
C ALA A 10 -5.90 2.69 -19.14
N CYS A 11 -4.62 2.95 -19.33
CA CYS A 11 -3.50 2.28 -18.70
C CYS A 11 -2.75 3.25 -17.77
N LEU A 12 -1.86 2.74 -16.91
CA LEU A 12 -1.08 3.58 -16.00
C LEU A 12 -0.30 4.66 -16.76
N ALA A 13 0.32 4.30 -17.88
CA ALA A 13 1.15 5.20 -18.67
C ALA A 13 0.38 6.42 -19.22
N ASP A 14 -0.96 6.36 -19.33
CA ASP A 14 -1.76 7.49 -19.81
C ASP A 14 -1.71 8.70 -18.86
N PHE A 15 -1.39 8.50 -17.58
CA PHE A 15 -1.29 9.59 -16.60
C PHE A 15 0.03 9.62 -15.82
N CYS A 16 0.79 8.51 -15.79
CA CYS A 16 2.10 8.50 -15.13
C CYS A 16 3.28 8.40 -16.11
N GLU A 17 3.07 8.25 -17.42
CA GLU A 17 4.13 7.97 -18.38
C GLU A 17 5.03 6.80 -17.87
N ASP A 18 6.35 6.98 -17.89
CA ASP A 18 7.34 6.04 -17.34
C ASP A 18 7.72 6.35 -15.87
N TRP A 19 7.02 7.27 -15.20
CA TRP A 19 7.27 7.67 -13.80
C TRP A 19 6.72 6.65 -12.81
N VAL A 20 7.11 5.39 -12.99
CA VAL A 20 6.75 4.25 -12.15
C VAL A 20 7.99 3.79 -11.42
N VAL A 21 7.90 3.67 -10.10
CA VAL A 21 8.93 3.03 -9.27
C VAL A 21 8.34 1.73 -8.72
N TYR A 22 8.96 0.60 -9.06
CA TYR A 22 8.49 -0.70 -8.61
C TYR A 22 8.80 -0.93 -7.13
N ARG A 23 8.15 -1.93 -6.53
CA ARG A 23 8.30 -2.28 -5.10
C ARG A 23 9.75 -2.54 -4.67
N ASN A 24 10.61 -3.01 -5.59
CA ASN A 24 12.03 -3.21 -5.35
C ASN A 24 12.86 -1.91 -5.42
N LEU A 25 12.21 -0.74 -5.48
CA LEU A 25 12.83 0.58 -5.62
C LEU A 25 13.72 0.69 -6.86
N GLU A 26 13.28 0.07 -7.94
CA GLU A 26 13.84 0.22 -9.28
C GLU A 26 12.85 1.01 -10.15
N PRO A 27 13.21 2.21 -10.63
CA PRO A 27 12.41 2.99 -11.57
C PRO A 27 12.29 2.31 -12.94
N LEU A 28 11.14 2.51 -13.60
CA LEU A 28 10.94 2.12 -14.99
C LEU A 28 11.78 3.01 -15.93
N ASP A 29 11.81 4.32 -15.69
CA ASP A 29 12.66 5.26 -16.41
C ASP A 29 14.14 5.08 -16.02
N ARG A 30 14.93 4.56 -16.96
CA ARG A 30 16.36 4.23 -16.76
C ARG A 30 17.28 5.43 -16.56
N ARG A 31 16.78 6.66 -16.74
CA ARG A 31 17.55 7.88 -16.43
C ARG A 31 17.70 8.09 -14.93
N ILE A 32 16.90 7.38 -14.13
CA ILE A 32 16.92 7.44 -12.67
C ILE A 32 17.46 6.10 -12.15
N PRO A 33 18.59 6.10 -11.41
CA PRO A 33 19.10 4.87 -10.83
C PRO A 33 18.21 4.39 -9.68
N GLY A 34 17.98 3.08 -9.60
CA GLY A 34 17.32 2.46 -8.46
C GLY A 34 18.22 2.25 -7.26
N ILE A 35 17.67 1.65 -6.21
CA ILE A 35 18.32 1.52 -4.89
C ILE A 35 19.71 0.89 -4.98
N LYS A 36 19.90 -0.13 -5.82
CA LYS A 36 21.19 -0.82 -5.99
C LYS A 36 22.34 0.11 -6.37
N ASN A 37 22.03 1.18 -7.10
CA ASN A 37 23.04 2.11 -7.62
C ASN A 37 23.05 3.45 -6.89
N ALA A 38 22.04 3.73 -6.05
CA ALA A 38 21.83 5.07 -5.47
C ALA A 38 21.48 5.08 -3.97
N PHE A 39 21.56 3.95 -3.26
CA PHE A 39 21.19 3.90 -1.83
C PHE A 39 21.96 4.93 -0.97
N TYR A 40 23.23 5.19 -1.25
CA TYR A 40 24.00 6.24 -0.55
C TYR A 40 23.44 7.65 -0.82
N ALA A 41 23.05 7.94 -2.07
CA ALA A 41 22.45 9.23 -2.44
C ALA A 41 21.05 9.42 -1.83
N MET A 42 20.37 8.31 -1.54
CA MET A 42 19.11 8.25 -0.80
C MET A 42 19.30 8.29 0.73
N GLU A 43 20.53 8.44 1.23
CA GLU A 43 20.86 8.43 2.67
C GLU A 43 20.46 7.13 3.39
N LEU A 44 20.56 6.01 2.69
CA LEU A 44 20.30 4.67 3.22
C LEU A 44 21.60 4.01 3.67
N ARG A 45 21.47 3.05 4.59
CA ARG A 45 22.61 2.28 5.12
C ARG A 45 23.02 1.10 4.24
N SER A 46 22.10 0.61 3.41
CA SER A 46 22.31 -0.55 2.54
C SER A 46 21.38 -0.52 1.34
N GLU A 47 21.64 -1.40 0.37
CA GLU A 47 20.78 -1.65 -0.80
C GLU A 47 19.58 -2.59 -0.51
N LEU A 48 19.38 -2.98 0.77
CA LEU A 48 18.21 -3.75 1.16
C LEU A 48 16.94 -2.93 0.93
N ILE A 49 15.91 -3.57 0.39
CA ILE A 49 14.65 -2.92 0.07
C ILE A 49 13.88 -2.66 1.38
N PRO A 50 13.72 -1.39 1.80
CA PRO A 50 12.96 -1.06 3.01
C PRO A 50 11.47 -1.32 2.80
N ARG A 51 10.76 -1.55 3.91
CA ARG A 51 9.29 -1.67 3.88
C ARG A 51 8.65 -0.29 3.70
N LYS A 52 7.47 -0.26 3.08
CA LYS A 52 6.73 0.98 2.76
C LYS A 52 6.48 1.88 3.98
N GLN A 53 6.32 1.29 5.15
CA GLN A 53 6.10 2.00 6.42
C GLN A 53 7.40 2.46 7.10
N GLU A 54 8.56 2.05 6.61
CA GLU A 54 9.84 2.44 7.19
C GLU A 54 10.26 3.82 6.72
N ARG A 55 11.01 4.53 7.57
CA ARG A 55 11.57 5.83 7.24
C ARG A 55 12.53 5.78 6.04
N ASP A 56 13.27 4.69 5.90
CA ASP A 56 14.22 4.49 4.80
C ASP A 56 13.49 4.37 3.44
N TYR A 57 12.29 3.80 3.39
CA TYR A 57 11.46 3.85 2.18
C TYR A 57 11.06 5.30 1.84
N ALA A 58 10.67 6.09 2.84
CA ALA A 58 10.31 7.49 2.64
C ALA A 58 11.49 8.32 2.11
N LYS A 59 12.71 8.09 2.60
CA LYS A 59 13.92 8.73 2.04
C LYS A 59 14.12 8.40 0.57
N ALA A 60 14.02 7.12 0.20
CA ALA A 60 14.12 6.71 -1.19
C ALA A 60 13.03 7.37 -2.04
N ALA A 61 11.78 7.37 -1.58
CA ALA A 61 10.66 8.00 -2.29
C ALA A 61 10.86 9.52 -2.46
N VAL A 62 11.27 10.24 -1.42
CA VAL A 62 11.60 11.67 -1.49
C VAL A 62 12.77 11.92 -2.45
N TRP A 63 13.80 11.07 -2.43
CA TRP A 63 14.90 11.16 -3.38
C TRP A 63 14.42 10.97 -4.83
N PHE A 64 13.61 9.93 -5.11
CA PHE A 64 13.05 9.67 -6.43
C PHE A 64 12.22 10.85 -6.93
N THR A 65 11.36 11.42 -6.09
CA THR A 65 10.53 12.57 -6.49
C THR A 65 11.36 13.78 -6.92
N ASN A 66 12.46 14.07 -6.23
CA ASN A 66 13.40 15.12 -6.63
C ASN A 66 14.14 14.78 -7.93
N GLU A 67 14.59 13.54 -8.10
CA GLU A 67 15.26 13.11 -9.33
C GLU A 67 14.32 13.11 -10.54
N ILE A 68 13.08 12.65 -10.37
CA ILE A 68 12.03 12.73 -11.40
C ILE A 68 11.83 14.19 -11.81
N GLN A 69 11.68 15.11 -10.85
CA GLN A 69 11.53 16.54 -11.13
C GLN A 69 12.72 17.09 -11.93
N ARG A 70 13.94 16.72 -11.55
CA ARG A 70 15.18 17.10 -12.23
C ARG A 70 15.24 16.57 -13.67
N VAL A 71 14.92 15.29 -13.87
CA VAL A 71 14.93 14.64 -15.19
C VAL A 71 13.84 15.22 -16.11
N ARG A 72 12.70 15.65 -15.55
CA ARG A 72 11.65 16.39 -16.26
C ARG A 72 12.07 17.81 -16.66
N GLY A 73 13.24 18.28 -16.21
CA GLY A 73 13.76 19.62 -16.51
C GLY A 73 12.99 20.75 -15.83
N GLN A 74 12.22 20.45 -14.79
CA GLN A 74 11.44 21.44 -14.06
C GLN A 74 12.35 22.25 -13.14
N ARG A 75 12.20 23.58 -13.20
CA ARG A 75 13.01 24.51 -12.38
C ARG A 75 12.40 24.81 -11.02
N VAL A 76 11.11 24.54 -10.87
CA VAL A 76 10.40 24.72 -9.60
C VAL A 76 10.74 23.51 -8.72
N PRO A 77 11.32 23.72 -7.52
CA PRO A 77 11.59 22.62 -6.61
C PRO A 77 10.27 22.00 -6.14
N VAL A 78 10.30 20.71 -5.81
CA VAL A 78 9.15 20.07 -5.15
C VAL A 78 8.96 20.72 -3.78
N GLY A 79 7.72 21.13 -3.50
CA GLY A 79 7.33 21.72 -2.22
C GLY A 79 5.96 21.27 -1.74
N GLU A 80 5.21 20.56 -2.58
CA GLU A 80 3.92 19.97 -2.23
C GLU A 80 3.89 18.48 -2.57
N LEU A 81 3.33 17.67 -1.67
CA LEU A 81 3.11 16.23 -1.87
C LEU A 81 1.62 15.92 -1.76
N LEU A 82 1.06 15.33 -2.81
CA LEU A 82 -0.23 14.66 -2.75
C LEU A 82 0.01 13.15 -2.78
N PHE A 83 -0.50 12.44 -1.79
CA PHE A 83 -0.42 10.98 -1.73
C PHE A 83 -1.81 10.37 -1.92
N LEU A 84 -1.94 9.40 -2.83
CA LEU A 84 -3.17 8.64 -3.06
C LEU A 84 -2.95 7.17 -2.71
N GLY A 85 -3.82 6.62 -1.86
CA GLY A 85 -3.75 5.23 -1.43
C GLY A 85 -5.12 4.66 -1.04
N ASP A 86 -5.11 3.42 -0.56
CA ASP A 86 -6.33 2.66 -0.20
C ASP A 86 -6.32 2.16 1.26
N THR A 87 -5.19 2.30 1.96
CA THR A 87 -5.04 1.90 3.36
C THR A 87 -4.45 3.01 4.22
N LEU A 88 -5.09 3.30 5.35
CA LEU A 88 -4.51 4.24 6.31
C LEU A 88 -3.18 3.70 6.89
N PHE A 89 -3.11 2.39 7.16
CA PHE A 89 -1.95 1.77 7.79
C PHE A 89 -0.69 1.84 6.93
N ASN A 90 -0.74 1.45 5.64
CA ASN A 90 0.45 1.51 4.79
C ASN A 90 0.63 2.89 4.14
N ASP A 91 -0.39 3.40 3.45
CA ASP A 91 -0.27 4.62 2.66
C ASP A 91 -0.20 5.85 3.55
N GLY A 92 -1.01 5.89 4.61
CA GLY A 92 -0.97 6.98 5.59
C GLY A 92 0.38 7.06 6.30
N GLN A 93 0.96 5.92 6.71
CA GLN A 93 2.27 5.92 7.36
C GLN A 93 3.40 6.29 6.40
N ALA A 94 3.37 5.78 5.16
CA ALA A 94 4.34 6.15 4.13
C ALA A 94 4.31 7.67 3.86
N TYR A 95 3.11 8.23 3.69
CA TYR A 95 2.90 9.66 3.55
C TYR A 95 3.45 10.45 4.75
N ALA A 96 3.12 10.05 5.98
CA ALA A 96 3.59 10.74 7.19
C ALA A 96 5.13 10.77 7.27
N ASN A 97 5.77 9.62 6.99
CA ASN A 97 7.23 9.55 6.95
C ASN A 97 7.82 10.43 5.85
N MET A 98 7.19 10.50 4.67
CA MET A 98 7.65 11.33 3.56
C MET A 98 7.55 12.81 3.88
N LEU A 99 6.49 13.26 4.57
CA LEU A 99 6.42 14.64 5.05
C LEU A 99 7.50 14.96 6.08
N ASP A 100 7.73 14.06 7.02
CA ASP A 100 8.76 14.28 8.04
C ASP A 100 10.17 14.32 7.44
N VAL A 101 10.45 13.49 6.43
CA VAL A 101 11.74 13.49 5.71
C VAL A 101 11.90 14.71 4.81
N SER A 102 10.84 15.15 4.13
CA SER A 102 10.94 16.22 3.12
C SER A 102 10.71 17.63 3.65
N GLY A 103 9.93 17.79 4.71
CA GLY A 103 9.44 19.09 5.18
C GLY A 103 8.45 19.77 4.24
N TRP A 104 7.88 19.05 3.26
CA TRP A 104 6.94 19.61 2.29
C TRP A 104 5.55 19.83 2.87
N LYS A 105 4.76 20.69 2.21
CA LYS A 105 3.32 20.77 2.48
C LYS A 105 2.64 19.53 1.88
N GLY A 106 1.85 18.82 2.68
CA GLY A 106 1.29 17.53 2.26
C GLY A 106 -0.22 17.40 2.42
N ALA A 107 -0.82 16.59 1.56
CA ALA A 107 -2.14 16.03 1.77
C ALA A 107 -2.18 14.56 1.32
N CYS A 108 -2.92 13.73 2.04
CA CYS A 108 -3.13 12.32 1.67
C CYS A 108 -4.62 12.02 1.50
N PHE A 109 -4.95 11.23 0.48
CA PHE A 109 -6.29 10.72 0.24
C PHE A 109 -6.28 9.19 0.31
N ILE A 110 -7.08 8.65 1.23
CA ILE A 110 -7.30 7.21 1.38
C ILE A 110 -8.71 6.88 0.92
N GLY A 111 -8.81 6.15 -0.20
CA GLY A 111 -10.08 5.79 -0.81
C GLY A 111 -10.46 4.33 -0.55
N ALA A 112 -11.74 4.10 -0.26
CA ALA A 112 -12.33 2.77 -0.28
C ALA A 112 -13.80 2.87 -0.68
N GLU A 113 -14.23 2.20 -1.75
CA GLU A 113 -15.63 2.24 -2.16
C GLU A 113 -16.50 1.41 -1.19
N ARG A 114 -17.49 2.06 -0.57
CA ARG A 114 -18.43 1.43 0.39
C ARG A 114 -19.88 1.82 0.09
N PRO A 115 -20.45 1.34 -1.03
CA PRO A 115 -21.75 1.79 -1.54
C PRO A 115 -22.90 1.62 -0.54
N GLU A 116 -22.76 0.66 0.39
CA GLU A 116 -23.71 0.35 1.46
C GLU A 116 -23.73 1.38 2.60
N GLN A 117 -22.73 2.28 2.68
CA GLN A 117 -22.64 3.33 3.70
C GLN A 117 -23.06 4.69 3.12
N GLU A 118 -23.56 5.60 3.96
CA GLU A 118 -23.77 6.99 3.56
C GLU A 118 -22.46 7.64 3.13
N THR A 119 -22.49 8.47 2.09
CA THR A 119 -21.25 9.08 1.57
C THR A 119 -20.64 10.00 2.62
N SER A 120 -19.36 9.78 2.94
CA SER A 120 -18.67 10.52 3.99
C SER A 120 -17.17 10.58 3.75
N THR A 121 -16.60 11.67 4.27
CA THR A 121 -15.16 11.85 4.46
C THR A 121 -14.88 12.12 5.93
N ARG A 122 -13.75 11.60 6.41
CA ARG A 122 -13.17 11.95 7.70
C ARG A 122 -11.76 12.50 7.48
N ILE A 123 -11.40 13.54 8.21
CA ILE A 123 -10.04 14.09 8.21
C ILE A 123 -9.37 13.62 9.50
N GLU A 124 -8.18 13.02 9.37
CA GLU A 124 -7.30 12.68 10.48
C GLU A 124 -6.16 13.71 10.60
N GLU A 125 -5.32 13.55 11.62
CA GLU A 125 -4.10 14.33 11.79
C GLU A 125 -3.19 14.26 10.56
N GLY A 126 -2.36 15.28 10.36
CA GLY A 126 -1.41 15.32 9.23
C GLY A 126 -2.06 15.53 7.86
N ASN A 127 -3.30 16.04 7.78
CA ASN A 127 -4.02 16.30 6.53
C ASN A 127 -4.29 15.03 5.69
N VAL A 128 -4.66 13.94 6.39
CA VAL A 128 -5.09 12.69 5.78
C VAL A 128 -6.62 12.68 5.68
N THR A 129 -7.15 12.59 4.47
CA THR A 129 -8.58 12.47 4.19
C THR A 129 -8.92 11.02 3.88
N ILE A 130 -9.81 10.42 4.67
CA ILE A 130 -10.35 9.08 4.44
C ILE A 130 -11.74 9.24 3.83
N ALA A 131 -11.95 8.67 2.64
CA ALA A 131 -13.20 8.77 1.92
C ALA A 131 -13.78 7.39 1.62
N ASN A 132 -15.09 7.24 1.79
CA ASN A 132 -15.79 5.99 1.47
C ASN A 132 -16.32 5.93 0.02
N ARG A 133 -15.90 6.90 -0.81
CA ARG A 133 -16.16 7.00 -2.25
C ARG A 133 -14.90 7.49 -2.93
N TRP A 134 -14.42 6.78 -3.97
CA TRP A 134 -13.34 7.31 -4.81
C TRP A 134 -13.75 8.59 -5.54
N GLY A 135 -15.06 8.77 -5.77
CA GLY A 135 -15.62 9.99 -6.34
C GLY A 135 -15.44 11.25 -5.47
N MET A 136 -14.98 11.13 -4.22
CA MET A 136 -14.69 12.31 -3.40
C MET A 136 -13.33 12.92 -3.67
N LEU A 137 -12.50 12.27 -4.51
CA LEU A 137 -11.19 12.81 -4.90
C LEU A 137 -11.31 14.19 -5.58
N ALA A 138 -12.35 14.43 -6.38
CA ALA A 138 -12.55 15.72 -7.04
C ALA A 138 -12.90 16.83 -6.03
N ASP A 139 -13.80 16.54 -5.08
CA ASP A 139 -14.16 17.48 -4.01
C ASP A 139 -12.95 17.75 -3.08
N TRP A 140 -12.12 16.73 -2.83
CA TRP A 140 -10.87 16.86 -2.08
C TRP A 140 -9.88 17.83 -2.76
N ILE A 141 -9.68 17.74 -4.08
CA ILE A 141 -8.81 18.68 -4.81
C ILE A 141 -9.32 20.12 -4.72
N VAL A 142 -10.64 20.34 -4.76
CA VAL A 142 -11.24 21.67 -4.55
C VAL A 142 -10.90 22.18 -3.15
N ALA A 143 -11.11 21.35 -2.12
CA ALA A 143 -10.79 21.71 -0.74
C ALA A 143 -9.29 22.01 -0.53
N LEU A 144 -8.37 21.29 -1.18
CA LEU A 144 -6.93 21.58 -1.08
C LEU A 144 -6.57 22.96 -1.65
N LYS A 145 -7.20 23.38 -2.75
CA LYS A 145 -7.00 24.74 -3.29
C LYS A 145 -7.45 25.81 -2.30
N GLU A 146 -8.58 25.59 -1.62
CA GLU A 146 -9.07 26.48 -0.57
C GLU A 146 -8.13 26.53 0.66
N GLN A 147 -7.45 25.43 0.95
CA GLN A 147 -6.37 25.33 1.96
C GLN A 147 -5.03 25.92 1.48
N GLY A 148 -5.01 26.54 0.30
CA GLY A 148 -3.85 27.22 -0.26
C GLY A 148 -2.77 26.27 -0.80
N PHE A 149 -3.12 25.06 -1.24
CA PHE A 149 -2.24 24.29 -2.12
C PHE A 149 -2.17 24.97 -3.49
N LYS A 150 -0.95 25.05 -4.06
CA LYS A 150 -0.71 25.67 -5.36
C LYS A 150 -1.11 24.76 -6.49
N LEU A 151 -0.85 23.45 -6.35
CA LEU A 151 -1.11 22.45 -7.39
C LEU A 151 -0.45 22.83 -8.73
N ASP A 152 0.83 23.23 -8.65
CA ASP A 152 1.63 23.70 -9.78
C ASP A 152 2.79 22.74 -10.09
N ALA A 153 3.79 23.18 -10.85
CA ALA A 153 4.94 22.36 -11.21
C ALA A 153 5.76 21.87 -10.00
N GLY A 154 5.63 22.51 -8.84
CA GLY A 154 6.25 22.10 -7.57
C GLY A 154 5.44 21.06 -6.78
N THR A 155 4.30 20.62 -7.29
CA THR A 155 3.47 19.58 -6.66
C THR A 155 3.79 18.21 -7.25
N MET A 156 4.14 17.27 -6.37
CA MET A 156 4.31 15.87 -6.73
C MET A 156 3.09 15.06 -6.30
N VAL A 157 2.59 14.20 -7.18
CA VAL A 157 1.51 13.26 -6.87
C VAL A 157 2.09 11.85 -6.86
N ILE A 158 2.01 11.19 -5.71
CA ILE A 158 2.39 9.79 -5.55
C ILE A 158 1.12 8.97 -5.42
N ILE A 159 1.01 7.94 -6.25
CA ILE A 159 -0.18 7.12 -6.37
C ILE A 159 0.24 5.68 -6.11
N ASP A 160 -0.34 5.06 -5.09
CA ASP A 160 -0.22 3.62 -4.95
C ASP A 160 -0.83 2.90 -6.16
N ILE A 161 -0.24 1.80 -6.59
CA ILE A 161 -0.69 1.12 -7.82
C ILE A 161 -1.80 0.14 -7.49
N ASP A 162 -1.53 -0.83 -6.63
CA ASP A 162 -2.44 -1.94 -6.37
C ASP A 162 -3.59 -1.48 -5.46
N LYS A 163 -4.83 -1.77 -5.84
CA LYS A 163 -6.04 -1.35 -5.10
C LYS A 163 -6.26 0.16 -5.00
N THR A 164 -5.43 0.96 -5.67
CA THR A 164 -5.61 2.41 -5.81
C THR A 164 -5.76 2.77 -7.28
N ALA A 165 -4.66 2.83 -8.06
CA ALA A 165 -4.73 3.11 -9.49
C ALA A 165 -5.32 1.94 -10.30
N LEU A 166 -4.90 0.72 -9.98
CA LEU A 166 -5.40 -0.51 -10.57
C LEU A 166 -6.31 -1.23 -9.58
N GLY A 167 -7.50 -1.62 -10.04
CA GLY A 167 -8.43 -2.39 -9.22
C GLY A 167 -8.82 -1.69 -7.92
N ALA A 168 -9.18 -0.40 -8.00
CA ALA A 168 -9.51 0.45 -6.84
C ALA A 168 -10.34 -0.27 -5.76
N LYS A 169 -9.94 -0.12 -4.49
CA LYS A 169 -10.49 -0.83 -3.33
C LYS A 169 -12.00 -0.66 -3.22
N GLY A 170 -12.71 -1.77 -3.01
CA GLY A 170 -14.17 -1.83 -2.94
C GLY A 170 -14.89 -1.76 -4.29
N ARG A 171 -14.16 -1.54 -5.41
CA ARG A 171 -14.73 -1.59 -6.77
C ARG A 171 -14.35 -2.89 -7.47
N ASN A 172 -13.07 -3.01 -7.79
CA ASN A 172 -12.54 -4.05 -8.68
C ASN A 172 -11.30 -4.77 -8.09
N ASP A 173 -11.01 -4.54 -6.81
CA ASP A 173 -9.88 -5.10 -6.06
C ASP A 173 -9.93 -6.62 -5.94
N LYS A 174 -11.13 -7.23 -5.94
CA LYS A 174 -11.30 -8.68 -5.91
C LYS A 174 -10.59 -9.43 -7.05
N VAL A 175 -10.31 -8.77 -8.18
CA VAL A 175 -9.52 -9.39 -9.26
C VAL A 175 -8.05 -9.49 -8.87
N ILE A 176 -7.51 -8.45 -8.20
CA ILE A 176 -6.14 -8.42 -7.69
C ILE A 176 -5.97 -9.48 -6.60
N ASP A 177 -6.93 -9.57 -5.67
CA ASP A 177 -6.89 -10.56 -4.59
C ASP A 177 -6.92 -12.00 -5.14
N ARG A 178 -7.78 -12.28 -6.13
CA ARG A 178 -7.81 -13.60 -6.79
C ARG A 178 -6.53 -13.92 -7.54
N ALA A 179 -5.91 -12.95 -8.22
CA ALA A 179 -4.65 -13.17 -8.91
C ALA A 179 -3.50 -13.50 -7.93
N ARG A 180 -3.49 -12.84 -6.76
CA ARG A 180 -2.55 -13.13 -5.67
C ARG A 180 -2.77 -14.54 -5.11
N LEU A 181 -4.00 -14.90 -4.75
CA LEU A 181 -4.36 -16.24 -4.28
C LEU A 181 -4.00 -17.34 -5.27
N ALA A 182 -4.27 -17.14 -6.57
CA ALA A 182 -3.90 -18.10 -7.60
C ALA A 182 -2.37 -18.32 -7.70
N GLY A 183 -1.58 -17.28 -7.42
CA GLY A 183 -0.11 -17.41 -7.32
C GLY A 183 0.32 -18.24 -6.11
N ILE A 184 -0.34 -18.03 -4.97
CA ILE A 184 -0.11 -18.80 -3.75
C ILE A 184 -0.47 -20.28 -3.99
N TYR A 185 -1.64 -20.60 -4.54
CA TYR A 185 -2.06 -21.99 -4.77
C TYR A 185 -1.11 -22.76 -5.67
N ARG A 186 -0.61 -22.14 -6.75
CA ARG A 186 0.38 -22.80 -7.62
C ARG A 186 1.65 -23.19 -6.86
N THR A 187 2.01 -22.41 -5.84
CA THR A 187 3.18 -22.69 -5.00
C THR A 187 2.85 -23.77 -3.97
N MET A 188 1.67 -23.72 -3.36
CA MET A 188 1.26 -24.64 -2.30
C MET A 188 0.96 -26.05 -2.83
N ASP A 189 0.30 -26.18 -3.98
CA ASP A 189 0.07 -27.46 -4.65
C ASP A 189 1.40 -28.18 -4.94
N ALA A 190 2.45 -27.42 -5.28
CA ALA A 190 3.79 -27.96 -5.49
C ALA A 190 4.51 -28.41 -4.20
N VAL A 191 4.13 -27.89 -3.03
CA VAL A 191 4.80 -28.17 -1.74
C VAL A 191 4.04 -29.22 -0.92
N LEU A 192 2.72 -29.07 -0.78
CA LEU A 192 1.87 -29.89 0.08
C LEU A 192 1.13 -31.00 -0.70
N GLY A 193 1.02 -30.87 -2.02
CA GLY A 193 0.35 -31.87 -2.87
C GLY A 193 -1.06 -32.21 -2.38
N SER A 194 -1.33 -33.51 -2.20
CA SER A 194 -2.65 -34.02 -1.81
C SER A 194 -3.11 -33.62 -0.41
N ASP A 195 -2.19 -33.17 0.45
CA ASP A 195 -2.51 -32.80 1.83
C ASP A 195 -3.00 -31.33 1.95
N PHE A 196 -2.98 -30.59 0.83
CA PHE A 196 -3.49 -29.22 0.79
C PHE A 196 -5.02 -29.18 0.73
N ASP A 197 -5.64 -28.69 1.80
CA ASP A 197 -7.08 -28.39 1.83
C ASP A 197 -7.33 -26.95 1.39
N GLN A 198 -7.58 -26.76 0.09
CA GLN A 198 -7.78 -25.42 -0.48
C GLN A 198 -8.98 -24.68 0.13
N ALA A 199 -10.08 -25.40 0.45
CA ALA A 199 -11.28 -24.75 0.97
C ALA A 199 -11.04 -24.17 2.37
N VAL A 200 -10.36 -24.93 3.22
CA VAL A 200 -9.97 -24.47 4.56
C VAL A 200 -8.96 -23.32 4.48
N PHE A 201 -8.01 -23.38 3.56
CA PHE A 201 -7.09 -22.27 3.33
C PHE A 201 -7.81 -20.98 2.96
N GLU A 202 -8.76 -21.04 2.02
CA GLU A 202 -9.55 -19.89 1.57
C GLU A 202 -10.36 -19.27 2.70
N GLU A 203 -10.97 -20.09 3.54
CA GLU A 203 -11.71 -19.63 4.71
C GLU A 203 -10.80 -18.86 5.68
N HIS A 204 -9.67 -19.46 6.06
CA HIS A 204 -8.71 -18.82 6.96
C HIS A 204 -8.13 -17.53 6.37
N TYR A 205 -7.80 -17.54 5.07
CA TYR A 205 -7.25 -16.38 4.39
C TYR A 205 -8.24 -15.22 4.41
N ASN A 206 -9.51 -15.48 4.07
CA ASN A 206 -10.55 -14.46 4.04
C ASN A 206 -10.85 -13.86 5.44
N GLU A 207 -10.72 -14.67 6.49
CA GLU A 207 -10.83 -14.18 7.87
C GLU A 207 -9.64 -13.31 8.25
N LEU A 208 -8.41 -13.83 8.09
CA LEU A 208 -7.18 -13.20 8.56
C LEU A 208 -6.72 -12.01 7.69
N ASN A 209 -7.27 -11.83 6.48
CA ASN A 209 -7.02 -10.65 5.63
C ASN A 209 -7.79 -9.39 6.07
N ARG A 210 -8.49 -9.42 7.21
CA ARG A 210 -9.23 -8.27 7.71
C ARG A 210 -8.33 -7.31 8.48
N ALA A 211 -8.67 -6.02 8.44
CA ALA A 211 -7.94 -4.94 9.11
C ALA A 211 -7.59 -5.22 10.58
N ARG A 212 -8.45 -5.94 11.32
CA ARG A 212 -8.22 -6.30 12.72
C ARG A 212 -6.95 -7.14 12.93
N TYR A 213 -6.51 -7.87 11.92
CA TYR A 213 -5.34 -8.74 11.96
C TYR A 213 -4.10 -8.11 11.34
N HIS A 214 -4.15 -6.84 10.90
CA HIS A 214 -3.02 -6.21 10.21
C HIS A 214 -1.79 -6.01 11.11
N GLN A 215 -1.96 -5.99 12.44
CA GLN A 215 -0.81 -6.02 13.35
C GLN A 215 -0.07 -7.35 13.24
N LEU A 216 -0.79 -8.47 13.35
CA LEU A 216 -0.26 -9.82 13.18
C LEU A 216 0.34 -10.03 11.79
N THR A 217 -0.42 -9.72 10.73
CA THR A 217 -0.02 -10.03 9.36
C THR A 217 0.91 -8.98 8.75
N ALA A 218 1.12 -7.85 9.43
CA ALA A 218 1.77 -6.66 8.89
C ALA A 218 1.16 -6.15 7.56
N ASP A 219 -0.10 -6.49 7.28
CA ASP A 219 -0.75 -6.34 5.97
C ASP A 219 0.10 -6.95 4.81
N ASN A 220 0.83 -8.02 5.13
CA ASN A 220 1.70 -8.75 4.22
C ASN A 220 1.05 -10.06 3.81
N GLN A 221 0.77 -10.19 2.51
CA GLN A 221 0.10 -11.36 1.95
C GLN A 221 0.98 -12.62 2.02
N ASP A 222 2.31 -12.49 2.06
CA ASP A 222 3.21 -13.63 2.25
C ASP A 222 3.14 -14.17 3.68
N TYR A 223 3.03 -13.26 4.67
CA TYR A 223 2.85 -13.62 6.08
C TYR A 223 1.49 -14.28 6.29
N LEU A 224 0.43 -13.68 5.74
CA LEU A 224 -0.91 -14.24 5.75
C LEU A 224 -0.95 -15.62 5.09
N ALA A 225 -0.36 -15.76 3.90
CA ALA A 225 -0.28 -17.05 3.21
C ALA A 225 0.43 -18.09 4.08
N TYR A 226 1.59 -17.75 4.65
CA TYR A 226 2.35 -18.61 5.55
C TYR A 226 1.51 -19.06 6.75
N ILE A 227 0.85 -18.13 7.45
CA ILE A 227 -0.04 -18.44 8.58
C ILE A 227 -1.10 -19.45 8.13
N CYS A 228 -1.79 -19.18 7.03
CA CYS A 228 -2.81 -20.07 6.50
C CYS A 228 -2.24 -21.44 6.10
N MET A 229 -0.99 -21.53 5.62
CA MET A 229 -0.33 -22.82 5.35
C MET A 229 -0.13 -23.62 6.63
N VAL A 230 0.39 -22.98 7.69
CA VAL A 230 0.60 -23.64 8.98
C VAL A 230 -0.72 -24.14 9.55
N LEU A 231 -1.78 -23.33 9.51
CA LEU A 231 -3.12 -23.75 9.92
C LEU A 231 -3.65 -24.93 9.09
N ASN A 232 -3.30 -25.00 7.81
CA ASN A 232 -3.68 -26.11 6.92
C ASN A 232 -3.06 -27.45 7.35
N THR A 233 -1.86 -27.44 7.96
CA THR A 233 -1.21 -28.64 8.51
C THR A 233 -1.94 -29.22 9.73
N ARG A 234 -2.90 -28.49 10.31
CA ARG A 234 -3.65 -28.85 11.52
C ARG A 234 -2.79 -29.04 12.79
N ILE A 235 -1.53 -28.59 12.77
CA ILE A 235 -0.70 -28.47 13.98
C ILE A 235 -1.33 -27.45 14.95
N MET A 236 -2.09 -26.50 14.42
CA MET A 236 -2.77 -25.42 15.14
C MET A 236 -4.10 -25.10 14.45
N SER A 237 -5.08 -24.57 15.20
CA SER A 237 -6.38 -24.15 14.67
C SER A 237 -6.49 -22.64 14.51
N LEU A 238 -7.42 -22.19 13.64
CA LEU A 238 -7.72 -20.76 13.50
C LEU A 238 -8.27 -20.18 14.81
N GLU A 239 -9.11 -20.93 15.52
CA GLU A 239 -9.70 -20.50 16.80
C GLU A 239 -8.62 -20.28 17.86
N GLU A 240 -7.60 -21.15 17.94
CA GLU A 240 -6.46 -20.94 18.82
C GLU A 240 -5.75 -19.63 18.49
N LEU A 241 -5.41 -19.41 17.21
CA LEU A 241 -4.75 -18.17 16.77
C LEU A 241 -5.57 -16.92 17.08
N VAL A 242 -6.88 -16.95 16.81
CA VAL A 242 -7.78 -15.82 17.09
C VAL A 242 -7.84 -15.53 18.58
N SER A 243 -7.87 -16.55 19.43
CA SER A 243 -7.82 -16.39 20.89
C SER A 243 -6.52 -15.72 21.36
N GLU A 244 -5.38 -16.09 20.77
CA GLU A 244 -4.10 -15.46 21.10
C GLU A 244 -4.05 -13.99 20.65
N VAL A 245 -4.59 -13.67 19.48
CA VAL A 245 -4.71 -12.28 19.01
C VAL A 245 -5.65 -11.46 19.91
N ASP A 246 -6.84 -12.00 20.23
CA ASP A 246 -7.83 -11.31 21.05
C ASP A 246 -7.35 -11.09 22.50
N SER A 247 -6.46 -11.96 23.00
CA SER A 247 -5.81 -11.81 24.31
C SER A 247 -4.55 -10.95 24.30
N ALA A 248 -4.18 -10.38 23.15
CA ALA A 248 -2.93 -9.62 22.95
C ALA A 248 -1.65 -10.43 23.30
N SER A 249 -1.71 -11.76 23.17
CA SER A 249 -0.55 -12.65 23.30
C SER A 249 0.11 -12.95 21.95
N MET A 250 -0.55 -12.59 20.84
CA MET A 250 -0.08 -12.70 19.47
C MET A 250 -0.24 -11.36 18.73
N GLU A 251 0.76 -10.50 18.82
CA GLU A 251 0.72 -9.14 18.27
C GLU A 251 1.34 -9.02 16.88
N ASP A 252 2.28 -9.90 16.54
CA ASP A 252 3.07 -9.80 15.31
C ASP A 252 3.44 -11.16 14.71
N PHE A 253 3.90 -11.13 13.46
CA PHE A 253 4.29 -12.33 12.72
C PHE A 253 5.48 -13.08 13.33
N GLU A 254 6.40 -12.38 14.00
CA GLU A 254 7.57 -13.02 14.61
C GLU A 254 7.17 -13.88 15.81
N GLN A 255 6.24 -13.38 16.62
CA GLN A 255 5.61 -14.15 17.70
C GLN A 255 4.89 -15.39 17.15
N PHE A 256 4.21 -15.26 16.01
CA PHE A 256 3.58 -16.39 15.34
C PHE A 256 4.62 -17.46 14.97
N ILE A 257 5.74 -17.08 14.36
CA ILE A 257 6.82 -18.04 14.04
C ILE A 257 7.32 -18.76 15.29
N ARG A 258 7.60 -18.02 16.38
CA ARG A 258 8.06 -18.63 17.64
C ARG A 258 7.03 -19.60 18.23
N TRP A 259 5.74 -19.30 18.08
CA TRP A 259 4.65 -20.16 18.53
C TRP A 259 4.59 -21.44 17.72
N VAL A 260 4.77 -21.37 16.39
CA VAL A 260 4.88 -22.55 15.52
C VAL A 260 6.09 -23.40 15.88
N ASP A 261 7.27 -22.79 16.08
CA ASP A 261 8.50 -23.49 16.43
C ASP A 261 8.45 -24.22 17.79
N SER A 262 7.47 -23.85 18.64
CA SER A 262 7.25 -24.47 19.95
C SER A 262 6.38 -25.74 19.92
N ARG A 263 5.83 -26.11 18.75
CA ARG A 263 4.91 -27.25 18.58
C ARG A 263 5.60 -28.51 18.07
#